data_AF-W8W0I8-F1
#
_entry.id   AF-W8W0I8-F1
#
_cell.length_a   1.000
_cell.length_b   1.000
_cell.length_c   1.000
_cell.angle_alpha   90.00
_cell.angle_beta   90.00
_cell.angle_gamma   90.00
#
_symmetry.space_group_name_H-M   'P 1'
#
loop_
_entity.id
_entity.type
_entity.pdbx_description
1 polymer ?
#
loop_
_entity_poly.entity_id
_entity_poly.type
_entity_poly.pdbx_seq_one_letter_code
_entity_poly.pdbx_strand_id
1 'polypeptide(L)'
;MYAIVDVETTGGKFNEEGITEVAIYRFDGHEVVDQFASLINPEQPIQPFVIKLTGISNAMLERAPKFYEVAKRIIEILDGTILVAHNANFDHRMLRLEFERLGYEFDMQTLCTVELAQQLMPEQESYSLGKLVRSLGIPITDRHRATGDALATVKLFKLLLNKDTSKDILNKSLKSFPKPKVAPNLKTFLEKVPTSTGLYYLYNEGDDLIFIGRSRNIKKNLTQQFTSERRRSVELTALVHDVKFEKTGSDLIAMLKENVEIKKHRPKFNKKSKKSIFSHGLYVYEDEKGYLNFQIKSARKDSGYVTSFSSSRSGRSFLDSMLKEYELCQKKSGQETEGGDSCYLYVKQECKGACINEESATAYNERAQKLIEDHNFQNANRILIDRGREVSERSVVLIENGTVKGYGYVDLQIQFTDPKILRNIITEIPEDPDYRHIVQSYLRHRKIHRIIKF
;
A
#
# COMPACT_ATOMS: atom_id res chain seq x y z
N MET A 1 2.66 -33.15 -10.46
CA MET A 1 2.46 -32.74 -9.06
C MET A 1 1.75 -31.40 -9.04
N TYR A 2 0.73 -31.26 -8.21
CA TYR A 2 -0.11 -30.08 -8.09
C TYR A 2 -0.10 -29.59 -6.64
N ALA A 3 -0.30 -28.29 -6.44
CA ALA A 3 -0.58 -27.73 -5.12
C ALA A 3 -1.90 -26.99 -5.18
N ILE A 4 -2.92 -27.53 -4.51
CA ILE A 4 -4.24 -26.88 -4.43
C ILE A 4 -4.14 -25.84 -3.32
N VAL A 5 -4.32 -24.58 -3.70
CA VAL A 5 -4.16 -23.42 -2.83
C VAL A 5 -5.50 -22.70 -2.69
N ASP A 6 -5.79 -22.27 -1.47
CA ASP A 6 -6.82 -21.28 -1.19
C ASP A 6 -6.30 -20.30 -0.13
N VAL A 7 -6.64 -19.02 -0.27
CA VAL A 7 -6.27 -17.97 0.69
C VAL A 7 -7.46 -17.11 1.06
N GLU A 8 -7.57 -16.79 2.35
CA GLU A 8 -8.46 -15.75 2.85
C GLU A 8 -7.69 -14.45 3.07
N THR A 9 -8.35 -13.31 2.91
CA THR A 9 -7.67 -11.99 2.94
C THR A 9 -8.44 -10.96 3.75
N THR A 10 -7.78 -9.86 4.11
CA THR A 10 -8.38 -8.76 4.89
C THR A 10 -9.51 -8.00 4.17
N GLY A 11 -9.72 -8.22 2.86
CA GLY A 11 -10.74 -7.55 2.05
C GLY A 11 -10.39 -6.10 1.65
N GLY A 12 -9.13 -5.70 1.77
CA GLY A 12 -8.59 -4.36 1.45
C GLY A 12 -8.73 -3.90 0.00
N LYS A 13 -8.17 -2.70 -0.32
CA LYS A 13 -8.04 -2.25 -1.72
C LYS A 13 -7.02 -3.11 -2.45
N PHE A 14 -7.13 -3.16 -3.77
CA PHE A 14 -6.20 -3.88 -4.63
C PHE A 14 -4.72 -3.50 -4.36
N ASN A 15 -3.90 -4.50 -4.02
CA ASN A 15 -2.50 -4.47 -3.60
C ASN A 15 -2.22 -3.90 -2.20
N GLU A 16 -3.25 -3.62 -1.42
CA GLU A 16 -3.15 -3.26 0.00
C GLU A 16 -3.64 -4.41 0.90
N GLU A 17 -4.23 -5.48 0.34
CA GLU A 17 -4.74 -6.63 1.10
C GLU A 17 -3.62 -7.44 1.77
N GLY A 18 -3.94 -8.16 2.84
CA GLY A 18 -3.03 -9.12 3.47
C GLY A 18 -3.69 -10.49 3.62
N ILE A 19 -2.90 -11.56 3.58
CA ILE A 19 -3.38 -12.92 3.79
C ILE A 19 -3.70 -13.13 5.27
N THR A 20 -4.90 -13.64 5.55
CA THR A 20 -5.38 -13.95 6.92
C THR A 20 -5.42 -15.44 7.21
N GLU A 21 -5.54 -16.27 6.18
CA GLU A 21 -5.47 -17.73 6.25
C GLU A 21 -4.93 -18.26 4.93
N VAL A 22 -4.14 -19.33 4.97
CA VAL A 22 -3.67 -20.06 3.79
C VAL A 22 -3.89 -21.55 4.00
N ALA A 23 -4.34 -22.25 2.96
CA ALA A 23 -4.35 -23.70 2.91
C ALA A 23 -3.72 -24.18 1.60
N ILE A 24 -2.84 -25.17 1.70
CA ILE A 24 -2.11 -25.76 0.58
C ILE A 24 -2.15 -27.28 0.73
N TYR A 25 -2.66 -27.95 -0.29
CA TYR A 25 -2.69 -29.41 -0.40
C TYR A 25 -1.84 -29.85 -1.58
N ARG A 26 -0.70 -30.49 -1.31
CA ARG A 26 0.15 -31.10 -2.34
C ARG A 26 -0.51 -32.39 -2.80
N PHE A 27 -0.77 -32.49 -4.09
CA PHE A 27 -1.61 -33.51 -4.69
C PHE A 27 -0.90 -34.11 -5.91
N ASP A 28 -0.75 -35.43 -5.93
CA ASP A 28 -0.01 -36.12 -7.00
C ASP A 28 -0.85 -36.37 -8.27
N GLY A 29 -2.17 -36.16 -8.19
CA GLY A 29 -3.15 -36.50 -9.22
C GLY A 29 -4.19 -37.53 -8.75
N HIS A 30 -3.87 -38.27 -7.69
CA HIS A 30 -4.69 -39.31 -7.10
C HIS A 30 -5.03 -39.02 -5.64
N GLU A 31 -4.03 -38.65 -4.84
CA GLU A 31 -4.15 -38.39 -3.40
C GLU A 31 -3.33 -37.19 -2.93
N VAL A 32 -3.69 -36.69 -1.74
CA VAL A 32 -2.96 -35.62 -1.07
C VAL A 32 -1.75 -36.25 -0.37
N VAL A 33 -0.56 -35.79 -0.72
CA VAL A 33 0.73 -36.33 -0.23
C VAL A 33 1.41 -35.42 0.80
N ASP A 34 1.00 -34.16 0.87
CA ASP A 34 1.44 -33.21 1.91
C ASP A 34 0.36 -32.12 2.09
N GLN A 35 0.29 -31.52 3.27
CA GLN A 35 -0.62 -30.42 3.55
C GLN A 35 0.00 -29.37 4.45
N PHE A 36 -0.42 -28.13 4.26
CA PHE A 36 -0.08 -27.00 5.12
C PHE A 36 -1.29 -26.08 5.24
N ALA A 37 -1.68 -25.74 6.46
CA ALA A 37 -2.72 -24.75 6.71
C ALA A 37 -2.32 -23.89 7.91
N SER A 38 -2.56 -22.58 7.81
CA SER A 38 -2.22 -21.64 8.89
C SER A 38 -3.07 -20.38 8.81
N LEU A 39 -3.50 -19.87 9.97
CA LEU A 39 -3.85 -18.46 10.08
C LEU A 39 -2.58 -17.63 9.93
N ILE A 40 -2.69 -16.44 9.35
CA ILE A 40 -1.56 -15.53 9.15
C ILE A 40 -1.93 -14.17 9.71
N ASN A 41 -1.05 -13.60 10.55
CA ASN A 41 -1.15 -12.22 10.98
C ASN A 41 -0.81 -11.28 9.80
N PRO A 42 -1.78 -10.54 9.25
CA PRO A 42 -1.56 -9.68 8.09
C PRO A 42 -0.94 -8.32 8.47
N GLU A 43 -0.64 -8.10 9.76
CA GLU A 43 -0.14 -6.83 10.34
C GLU A 43 -1.05 -5.62 10.05
N GLN A 44 -2.34 -5.87 9.81
CA GLN A 44 -3.36 -4.86 9.53
C GLN A 44 -4.76 -5.38 9.93
N PRO A 45 -5.75 -4.51 10.19
CA PRO A 45 -7.08 -4.95 10.58
C PRO A 45 -7.85 -5.63 9.44
N ILE A 46 -8.59 -6.69 9.76
CA ILE A 46 -9.53 -7.35 8.84
C ILE A 46 -10.85 -6.57 8.78
N GLN A 47 -11.44 -6.44 7.57
CA GLN A 47 -12.69 -5.69 7.40
C GLN A 47 -13.90 -6.43 8.00
N PRO A 48 -14.88 -5.72 8.58
CA PRO A 48 -16.01 -6.33 9.28
C PRO A 48 -16.81 -7.35 8.45
N PHE A 49 -16.97 -7.10 7.14
CA PHE A 49 -17.70 -8.02 6.27
C PHE A 49 -16.96 -9.36 6.07
N VAL A 50 -15.62 -9.34 6.08
CA VAL A 50 -14.80 -10.56 5.95
C VAL A 50 -14.87 -11.37 7.24
N ILE A 51 -14.85 -10.72 8.41
CA ILE A 51 -15.04 -11.40 9.71
C ILE A 51 -16.38 -12.14 9.71
N LYS A 52 -17.45 -11.49 9.25
CA LYS A 52 -18.77 -12.11 9.16
C LYS A 52 -18.82 -13.28 8.19
N LEU A 53 -18.03 -13.23 7.12
CA LEU A 53 -17.99 -14.25 6.08
C LEU A 53 -17.18 -15.49 6.50
N THR A 54 -15.99 -15.26 7.06
CA THR A 54 -14.97 -16.30 7.32
C THR A 54 -14.97 -16.77 8.78
N GLY A 55 -15.54 -15.99 9.70
CA GLY A 55 -15.43 -16.22 11.14
C GLY A 55 -14.05 -15.88 11.74
N ILE A 56 -13.10 -15.41 10.93
CA ILE A 56 -11.74 -15.06 11.38
C ILE A 56 -11.77 -13.68 12.05
N SER A 57 -11.44 -13.63 13.33
CA SER A 57 -11.41 -12.38 14.11
C SER A 57 -10.02 -11.75 14.21
N ASN A 58 -9.94 -10.43 14.41
CA ASN A 58 -8.66 -9.75 14.65
C ASN A 58 -7.87 -10.37 15.82
N ALA A 59 -8.55 -10.83 16.88
CA ALA A 59 -7.91 -11.46 18.03
C ALA A 59 -7.25 -12.82 17.69
N MET A 60 -7.83 -13.58 16.74
CA MET A 60 -7.21 -14.80 16.23
C MET A 60 -5.95 -14.47 15.43
N LEU A 61 -6.02 -13.44 14.58
CA LEU A 61 -4.93 -13.02 13.70
C LEU A 61 -3.76 -12.42 14.47
N GLU A 62 -4.01 -11.70 15.57
CA GLU A 62 -2.95 -11.14 16.41
C GLU A 62 -2.03 -12.22 17.00
N ARG A 63 -2.58 -13.40 17.28
CA ARG A 63 -1.85 -14.56 17.82
C ARG A 63 -1.30 -15.49 16.73
N ALA A 64 -1.66 -15.26 15.48
CA ALA A 64 -1.22 -16.07 14.35
C ALA A 64 0.23 -15.71 13.97
N PRO A 65 0.99 -16.64 13.35
CA PRO A 65 2.29 -16.32 12.79
C PRO A 65 2.18 -15.28 11.68
N LYS A 66 3.19 -14.43 11.53
CA LYS A 66 3.32 -13.52 10.39
C LYS A 66 3.74 -14.30 9.15
N PHE A 67 3.48 -13.73 7.97
CA PHE A 67 3.76 -14.40 6.70
C PHE A 67 5.24 -14.87 6.58
N TYR A 68 6.20 -14.04 7.01
CA TYR A 68 7.62 -14.40 6.94
C TYR A 68 8.00 -15.62 7.80
N GLU A 69 7.25 -15.91 8.86
CA GLU A 69 7.49 -17.04 9.75
C GLU A 69 7.10 -18.37 9.10
N VAL A 70 6.13 -18.34 8.19
CA VAL A 70 5.63 -19.52 7.45
C VAL A 70 6.10 -19.58 5.99
N ALA A 71 6.70 -18.51 5.47
CA ALA A 71 7.11 -18.37 4.08
C ALA A 71 7.99 -19.53 3.58
N LYS A 72 8.93 -19.99 4.40
CA LYS A 72 9.80 -21.13 4.06
C LYS A 72 9.00 -22.40 3.81
N ARG A 73 8.05 -22.72 4.70
CA ARG A 73 7.19 -23.90 4.59
C ARG A 73 6.28 -23.83 3.37
N ILE A 74 5.77 -22.64 3.04
CA ILE A 74 4.99 -22.40 1.82
C ILE A 74 5.84 -22.66 0.57
N ILE A 75 7.08 -22.19 0.52
CA ILE A 75 7.99 -22.47 -0.61
C ILE A 75 8.23 -23.97 -0.74
N GLU A 76 8.55 -24.66 0.37
CA GLU A 76 8.84 -26.10 0.37
C GLU A 76 7.67 -26.95 -0.16
N ILE A 77 6.43 -26.67 0.27
CA ILE A 77 5.27 -27.43 -0.19
C ILE A 77 4.94 -27.17 -1.67
N LEU A 78 5.16 -25.94 -2.13
CA LEU A 78 4.89 -25.50 -3.52
C LEU A 78 5.99 -25.92 -4.50
N ASP A 79 7.17 -26.27 -4.03
CA ASP A 79 8.31 -26.57 -4.89
C ASP A 79 8.03 -27.75 -5.86
N GLY A 80 8.36 -27.52 -7.14
CA GLY A 80 8.11 -28.45 -8.24
C GLY A 80 6.63 -28.72 -8.57
N THR A 81 5.71 -27.87 -8.12
CA THR A 81 4.26 -28.05 -8.34
C THR A 81 3.65 -27.03 -9.31
N ILE A 82 2.50 -27.37 -9.88
CA ILE A 82 1.60 -26.41 -10.52
C ILE A 82 0.59 -25.94 -9.47
N LEU A 83 0.44 -24.63 -9.29
CA LEU A 83 -0.54 -24.06 -8.37
C LEU A 83 -1.95 -24.17 -8.98
N VAL A 84 -2.87 -24.78 -8.25
CA VAL A 84 -4.26 -24.98 -8.66
C VAL A 84 -5.15 -24.26 -7.66
N ALA A 85 -6.12 -23.46 -8.12
CA ALA A 85 -7.09 -22.84 -7.23
C ALA A 85 -8.43 -22.56 -7.91
N HIS A 86 -9.45 -22.29 -7.10
CA HIS A 86 -10.80 -21.92 -7.57
C HIS A 86 -10.94 -20.42 -7.92
N ASN A 87 -9.83 -19.73 -8.13
CA ASN A 87 -9.69 -18.49 -8.88
C ASN A 87 -8.19 -18.18 -8.95
N ALA A 88 -7.41 -18.99 -9.66
CA ALA A 88 -5.96 -19.02 -9.52
C ALA A 88 -5.24 -17.67 -9.68
N ASN A 89 -5.80 -16.73 -10.45
CA ASN A 89 -5.27 -15.37 -10.53
C ASN A 89 -5.27 -14.63 -9.20
N PHE A 90 -6.31 -14.83 -8.37
CA PHE A 90 -6.44 -14.19 -7.06
C PHE A 90 -5.43 -14.78 -6.07
N ASP A 91 -5.46 -16.10 -5.86
CA ASP A 91 -4.59 -16.78 -4.90
C ASP A 91 -3.11 -16.58 -5.22
N HIS A 92 -2.74 -16.73 -6.50
CA HIS A 92 -1.37 -16.48 -6.95
C HIS A 92 -0.96 -15.02 -6.73
N ARG A 93 -1.84 -14.05 -7.00
CA ARG A 93 -1.56 -12.62 -6.73
C ARG A 93 -1.31 -12.37 -5.25
N MET A 94 -2.09 -12.97 -4.36
CA MET A 94 -1.93 -12.80 -2.92
C MET A 94 -0.60 -13.38 -2.42
N LEU A 95 -0.27 -14.62 -2.80
CA LEU A 95 1.04 -15.20 -2.47
C LEU A 95 2.18 -14.35 -3.04
N ARG A 96 2.08 -13.93 -4.31
CA ARG A 96 3.07 -13.07 -4.94
C ARG A 96 3.26 -11.76 -4.18
N LEU A 97 2.18 -11.11 -3.74
CA LEU A 97 2.22 -9.87 -2.98
C LEU A 97 2.95 -10.04 -1.65
N GLU A 98 2.68 -11.12 -0.91
CA GLU A 98 3.33 -11.37 0.38
C GLU A 98 4.82 -11.71 0.21
N PHE A 99 5.17 -12.57 -0.75
CA PHE A 99 6.58 -12.84 -1.07
C PHE A 99 7.32 -11.59 -1.57
N GLU A 100 6.65 -10.74 -2.33
CA GLU A 100 7.17 -9.47 -2.82
C GLU A 100 7.52 -8.51 -1.66
N ARG A 101 6.74 -8.53 -0.57
CA ARG A 101 7.05 -7.77 0.66
C ARG A 101 8.32 -8.27 1.35
N LEU A 102 8.63 -9.57 1.23
CA LEU A 102 9.87 -10.17 1.71
C LEU A 102 11.06 -9.99 0.76
N GLY A 103 10.84 -9.40 -0.42
CA GLY A 103 11.87 -9.26 -1.45
C GLY A 103 12.14 -10.56 -2.22
N TYR A 104 11.25 -11.54 -2.12
CA TYR A 104 11.33 -12.81 -2.86
C TYR A 104 10.51 -12.73 -4.15
N GLU A 105 11.10 -13.14 -5.27
CA GLU A 105 10.38 -13.21 -6.55
C GLU A 105 9.59 -14.53 -6.60
N PHE A 106 8.27 -14.43 -6.47
CA PHE A 106 7.36 -15.57 -6.54
C PHE A 106 6.60 -15.55 -7.86
N ASP A 107 6.77 -16.60 -8.65
CA ASP A 107 6.07 -16.82 -9.91
C ASP A 107 5.96 -18.33 -10.18
N MET A 108 4.77 -18.81 -10.50
CA MET A 108 4.50 -20.23 -10.72
C MET A 108 3.52 -20.43 -11.88
N GLN A 109 3.57 -21.62 -12.49
CA GLN A 109 2.50 -22.05 -13.38
C GLN A 109 1.21 -22.26 -12.59
N THR A 110 0.08 -21.87 -13.18
CA THR A 110 -1.23 -21.93 -12.54
C THR A 110 -2.27 -22.65 -13.39
N LEU A 111 -3.23 -23.26 -12.71
CA LEU A 111 -4.47 -23.81 -13.28
C LEU A 111 -5.67 -23.31 -12.50
N CYS A 112 -6.66 -22.78 -13.22
CA CYS A 112 -7.90 -22.28 -12.63
C CYS A 112 -9.01 -23.33 -12.80
N THR A 113 -9.56 -23.85 -11.69
CA THR A 113 -10.62 -24.87 -11.78
C THR A 113 -11.93 -24.31 -12.33
N VAL A 114 -12.15 -22.99 -12.25
CA VAL A 114 -13.31 -22.34 -12.89
C VAL A 114 -13.22 -22.49 -14.41
N GLU A 115 -12.06 -22.17 -14.99
CA GLU A 115 -11.83 -22.24 -16.43
C GLU A 115 -11.87 -23.69 -16.94
N LEU A 116 -11.24 -24.60 -16.20
CA LEU A 116 -11.32 -26.04 -16.50
C LEU A 116 -12.76 -26.54 -16.45
N ALA A 117 -13.55 -26.15 -15.44
CA ALA A 117 -14.94 -26.54 -15.32
C ALA A 117 -15.80 -25.97 -16.46
N GLN A 118 -15.58 -24.73 -16.88
CA GLN A 118 -16.29 -24.13 -18.02
C GLN A 118 -16.05 -24.88 -19.33
N GLN A 119 -14.84 -25.39 -19.54
CA GLN A 119 -14.49 -26.15 -20.74
C GLN A 119 -14.98 -27.60 -20.69
N LEU A 120 -14.85 -28.25 -19.52
CA LEU A 120 -15.16 -29.68 -19.36
C LEU A 120 -16.62 -29.95 -19.01
N MET A 121 -17.34 -28.95 -18.49
CA MET A 121 -18.71 -29.05 -17.99
C MET A 121 -19.50 -27.76 -18.31
N PRO A 122 -19.65 -27.36 -19.59
CA PRO A 122 -20.23 -26.07 -19.99
C PRO A 122 -21.69 -25.86 -19.53
N GLU A 123 -22.42 -26.94 -19.27
CA GLU A 123 -23.85 -26.93 -18.93
C GLU A 123 -24.14 -26.62 -17.44
N GLN A 124 -23.12 -26.29 -16.62
CA GLN A 124 -23.34 -25.98 -15.20
C GLN A 124 -23.97 -24.60 -15.01
N GLU A 125 -25.02 -24.51 -14.19
CA GLU A 125 -25.71 -23.25 -13.89
C GLU A 125 -24.82 -22.18 -13.24
N SER A 126 -23.79 -22.60 -12.51
CA SER A 126 -22.85 -21.69 -11.87
C SER A 126 -21.49 -22.35 -11.63
N TYR A 127 -20.44 -21.58 -11.85
CA TYR A 127 -19.05 -21.98 -11.61
C TYR A 127 -18.47 -21.40 -10.32
N SER A 128 -19.31 -20.87 -9.42
CA SER A 128 -18.85 -20.52 -8.07
C SER A 128 -18.63 -21.79 -7.25
N LEU A 129 -17.55 -21.87 -6.48
CA LEU A 129 -17.14 -23.11 -5.78
C LEU A 129 -18.32 -23.77 -5.09
N GLY A 130 -18.99 -23.02 -4.21
CA GLY A 130 -20.10 -23.54 -3.42
C GLY A 130 -21.29 -24.04 -4.25
N LYS A 131 -21.63 -23.43 -5.39
CA LYS A 131 -22.73 -23.93 -6.23
C LYS A 131 -22.29 -25.13 -7.06
N LEU A 132 -21.09 -25.07 -7.65
CA LEU A 132 -20.55 -26.12 -8.51
C LEU A 132 -20.30 -27.42 -7.74
N VAL A 133 -19.68 -27.35 -6.57
CA VAL A 133 -19.43 -28.57 -5.77
C VAL A 133 -20.74 -29.21 -5.30
N ARG A 134 -21.76 -28.40 -4.99
CA ARG A 134 -23.10 -28.90 -4.64
C ARG A 134 -23.79 -29.60 -5.80
N SER A 135 -23.78 -29.03 -7.02
CA SER A 135 -24.39 -29.68 -8.19
C SER A 135 -23.70 -31.00 -8.55
N LEU A 136 -22.40 -31.12 -8.24
CA LEU A 136 -21.60 -32.32 -8.47
C LEU A 136 -21.63 -33.33 -7.31
N GLY A 137 -22.40 -33.07 -6.24
CA GLY A 137 -22.48 -33.95 -5.06
C GLY A 137 -21.21 -33.99 -4.21
N ILE A 138 -20.32 -33.00 -4.34
CA ILE A 138 -19.09 -32.88 -3.55
C ILE A 138 -19.42 -32.16 -2.23
N PRO A 139 -19.21 -32.81 -1.06
CA PRO A 139 -19.50 -32.19 0.22
C PRO A 139 -18.48 -31.09 0.54
N ILE A 140 -18.98 -29.96 1.02
CA ILE A 140 -18.18 -28.82 1.49
C ILE A 140 -18.42 -28.64 2.99
N THR A 141 -17.34 -28.67 3.77
CA THR A 141 -17.31 -28.40 5.20
C THR A 141 -16.53 -27.12 5.44
N ASP A 142 -16.91 -26.31 6.43
CA ASP A 142 -16.24 -25.05 6.77
C ASP A 142 -16.09 -24.09 5.58
N ARG A 143 -17.20 -23.81 4.89
CA ARG A 143 -17.22 -22.87 3.76
C ARG A 143 -16.70 -21.50 4.20
N HIS A 144 -15.91 -20.84 3.33
CA HIS A 144 -15.23 -19.56 3.64
C HIS A 144 -14.13 -19.70 4.71
N ARG A 145 -13.58 -20.90 4.84
CA ARG A 145 -12.29 -21.16 5.46
C ARG A 145 -11.39 -21.72 4.38
N ALA A 146 -10.13 -21.29 4.37
CA ALA A 146 -9.20 -21.70 3.32
C ALA A 146 -9.06 -23.22 3.25
N THR A 147 -9.03 -23.88 4.41
CA THR A 147 -8.96 -25.35 4.52
C THR A 147 -10.16 -26.04 3.87
N GLY A 148 -11.38 -25.56 4.15
CA GLY A 148 -12.62 -26.14 3.64
C GLY A 148 -12.76 -25.97 2.13
N ASP A 149 -12.48 -24.76 1.65
CA ASP A 149 -12.59 -24.42 0.23
C ASP A 149 -11.48 -25.08 -0.60
N ALA A 150 -10.25 -25.19 -0.09
CA ALA A 150 -9.17 -25.92 -0.75
C ALA A 150 -9.46 -27.44 -0.83
N LEU A 151 -10.00 -28.07 0.22
CA LEU A 151 -10.39 -29.49 0.18
C LEU A 151 -11.51 -29.77 -0.82
N ALA A 152 -12.51 -28.90 -0.90
CA ALA A 152 -13.54 -28.98 -1.92
C ALA A 152 -12.94 -28.84 -3.33
N THR A 153 -11.95 -27.95 -3.48
CA THR A 153 -11.20 -27.75 -4.72
C THR A 153 -10.34 -28.97 -5.09
N VAL A 154 -9.72 -29.68 -4.14
CA VAL A 154 -9.02 -30.97 -4.40
C VAL A 154 -9.97 -31.98 -5.03
N LYS A 155 -11.17 -32.15 -4.46
CA LYS A 155 -12.18 -33.09 -4.97
C LYS A 155 -12.68 -32.69 -6.35
N LEU A 156 -12.98 -31.40 -6.55
CA LEU A 156 -13.38 -30.85 -7.84
C LEU A 156 -12.29 -31.08 -8.90
N PHE A 157 -11.04 -30.75 -8.56
CA PHE A 157 -9.91 -30.88 -9.49
C PHE A 157 -9.66 -32.34 -9.86
N LYS A 158 -9.75 -33.28 -8.91
CA LYS A 158 -9.67 -34.72 -9.19
C LYS A 158 -10.77 -35.18 -10.16
N LEU A 159 -12.00 -34.67 -10.02
CA LEU A 159 -13.09 -34.95 -10.95
C LEU A 159 -12.80 -34.37 -12.36
N LEU A 160 -12.30 -33.14 -12.43
CA LEU A 160 -11.93 -32.49 -13.70
C LEU A 160 -10.79 -33.23 -14.41
N LEU A 161 -9.76 -33.66 -13.67
CA LEU A 161 -8.67 -34.49 -14.20
C LEU A 161 -9.18 -35.80 -14.83
N ASN A 162 -10.13 -36.46 -14.17
CA ASN A 162 -10.71 -37.70 -14.70
C ASN A 162 -11.60 -37.47 -15.94
N LYS A 163 -12.16 -36.27 -16.11
CA LYS A 163 -12.94 -35.90 -17.30
C LYS A 163 -12.07 -35.59 -18.51
N ASP A 164 -10.88 -35.02 -18.30
CA ASP A 164 -9.94 -34.68 -19.37
C ASP A 164 -9.02 -35.85 -19.73
N THR A 165 -9.59 -36.90 -20.33
CA THR A 165 -8.89 -38.17 -20.61
C THR A 165 -7.69 -38.02 -21.54
N SER A 166 -7.68 -37.04 -22.46
CA SER A 166 -6.53 -36.77 -23.34
C SER A 166 -5.52 -35.78 -22.74
N LYS A 167 -5.83 -35.13 -21.62
CA LYS A 167 -5.04 -34.06 -20.98
C LYS A 167 -4.80 -32.83 -21.86
N ASP A 168 -5.50 -32.71 -22.99
CA ASP A 168 -5.31 -31.61 -23.93
C ASP A 168 -5.83 -30.29 -23.36
N ILE A 169 -6.94 -30.34 -22.62
CA ILE A 169 -7.59 -29.16 -22.05
C ILE A 169 -6.75 -28.63 -20.88
N LEU A 170 -6.24 -29.52 -20.03
CA LEU A 170 -5.35 -29.16 -18.94
C LEU A 170 -4.07 -28.49 -19.46
N ASN A 171 -3.42 -29.08 -20.46
CA ASN A 171 -2.19 -28.52 -21.02
C ASN A 171 -2.42 -27.14 -21.67
N LYS A 172 -3.57 -26.92 -22.31
CA LYS A 172 -3.94 -25.60 -22.88
C LYS A 172 -4.31 -24.56 -21.83
N SER A 173 -4.86 -25.00 -20.70
CA SER A 173 -5.28 -24.13 -19.60
C SER A 173 -4.14 -23.80 -18.62
N LEU A 174 -2.95 -24.39 -18.80
CA LEU A 174 -1.76 -24.00 -18.06
C LEU A 174 -1.42 -22.54 -18.36
N LYS A 175 -1.53 -21.72 -17.33
CA LYS A 175 -1.11 -20.32 -17.40
C LYS A 175 0.26 -20.20 -16.73
N SER A 176 1.27 -19.94 -17.54
CA SER A 176 2.44 -19.24 -17.02
C SER A 176 2.05 -17.77 -16.94
N PHE A 177 2.26 -17.12 -15.80
CA PHE A 177 2.41 -15.67 -15.85
C PHE A 177 3.66 -15.43 -16.71
N PRO A 178 3.53 -14.81 -17.90
CA PRO A 178 4.69 -14.63 -18.75
C PRO A 178 5.67 -13.76 -17.98
N LYS A 179 6.94 -14.22 -17.87
CA LYS A 179 8.03 -13.31 -17.52
C LYS A 179 7.88 -12.12 -18.47
N PRO A 180 7.70 -10.92 -17.94
CA PRO A 180 7.34 -9.80 -18.75
C PRO A 180 8.38 -9.62 -19.89
N LYS A 181 7.96 -9.78 -21.15
CA LYS A 181 8.88 -9.69 -22.31
C LYS A 181 9.21 -8.22 -22.55
N VAL A 182 10.37 -7.82 -22.07
CA VAL A 182 10.96 -6.51 -22.35
C VAL A 182 11.59 -6.56 -23.74
N ALA A 183 11.33 -5.55 -24.57
CA ALA A 183 11.98 -5.45 -25.88
C ALA A 183 13.52 -5.46 -25.72
N PRO A 184 14.30 -6.07 -26.64
CA PRO A 184 15.74 -6.28 -26.46
C PRO A 184 16.52 -4.99 -26.15
N ASN A 185 16.14 -3.87 -26.77
CA ASN A 185 16.70 -2.54 -26.53
C ASN A 185 16.38 -1.98 -25.13
N LEU A 186 15.27 -2.37 -24.51
CA LEU A 186 14.90 -1.95 -23.17
C LEU A 186 15.54 -2.84 -22.09
N LYS A 187 15.85 -4.09 -22.43
CA LYS A 187 16.53 -5.02 -21.53
C LYS A 187 17.93 -4.55 -21.16
N THR A 188 18.66 -4.01 -22.13
CA THR A 188 20.00 -3.42 -21.91
C THR A 188 19.97 -2.23 -20.95
N PHE A 189 18.89 -1.44 -20.95
CA PHE A 189 18.70 -0.38 -19.94
C PHE A 189 18.49 -0.97 -18.55
N LEU A 190 17.60 -1.96 -18.41
CA LEU A 190 17.28 -2.59 -17.12
C LEU A 190 18.49 -3.28 -16.47
N GLU A 191 19.47 -3.74 -17.26
CA GLU A 191 20.72 -4.31 -16.75
C GLU A 191 21.55 -3.28 -15.97
N LYS A 192 21.55 -2.02 -16.40
CA LYS A 192 22.30 -0.91 -15.77
C LYS A 192 21.58 -0.29 -14.59
N VAL A 193 20.26 -0.46 -14.51
CA VAL A 193 19.43 0.16 -13.46
C VAL A 193 19.62 -0.54 -12.11
N PRO A 194 19.87 0.19 -11.01
CA PRO A 194 20.08 -0.39 -9.69
C PRO A 194 18.78 -0.81 -9.00
N THR A 195 18.89 -1.79 -8.11
CA THR A 195 17.83 -2.21 -7.17
C THR A 195 17.83 -1.34 -5.92
N SER A 196 17.68 -0.03 -6.08
CA SER A 196 17.74 0.94 -4.98
C SER A 196 16.57 1.93 -5.00
N THR A 197 16.40 2.67 -3.89
CA THR A 197 15.49 3.81 -3.80
C THR A 197 16.03 5.01 -4.57
N GLY A 198 15.17 5.64 -5.39
CA GLY A 198 15.49 6.89 -6.07
C GLY A 198 14.58 7.21 -7.25
N LEU A 199 15.10 8.03 -8.15
CA LEU A 199 14.42 8.52 -9.34
C LEU A 199 14.92 7.83 -10.61
N TYR A 200 14.08 7.82 -11.63
CA TYR A 200 14.44 7.49 -13.00
C TYR A 200 13.82 8.47 -13.98
N TYR A 201 14.52 8.68 -15.07
CA TYR A 201 14.27 9.68 -16.09
C TYR A 201 14.24 8.96 -17.45
N LEU A 202 13.15 9.13 -18.18
CA LEU A 202 12.97 8.51 -19.50
C LEU A 202 13.08 9.59 -20.57
N TYR A 203 13.92 9.33 -21.56
CA TYR A 203 14.19 10.23 -22.69
C TYR A 203 13.71 9.59 -24.00
N ASN A 204 13.30 10.43 -24.95
CA ASN A 204 13.01 9.99 -26.32
C ASN A 204 14.27 10.04 -27.20
N GLU A 205 14.12 9.69 -28.48
CA GLU A 205 15.20 9.71 -29.48
C GLU A 205 15.80 11.12 -29.69
N GLY A 206 15.04 12.18 -29.42
CA GLY A 206 15.50 13.57 -29.50
C GLY A 206 16.14 14.09 -28.21
N ASP A 207 16.49 13.23 -27.25
CA ASP A 207 17.01 13.57 -25.93
C ASP A 207 16.06 14.45 -25.07
N ASP A 208 14.76 14.49 -25.40
CA ASP A 208 13.76 15.17 -24.58
C ASP A 208 13.37 14.31 -23.37
N LEU A 209 13.36 14.92 -22.18
CA LEU A 209 12.83 14.29 -20.97
C LEU A 209 11.30 14.15 -21.06
N ILE A 210 10.82 12.94 -21.30
CA ILE A 210 9.39 12.65 -21.50
C ILE A 210 8.67 12.18 -20.23
N PHE A 211 9.41 11.59 -19.28
CA PHE A 211 8.84 11.12 -18.01
C PHE A 211 9.87 11.08 -16.88
N ILE A 212 9.41 11.40 -15.68
CA ILE A 212 10.14 11.22 -14.42
C ILE A 212 9.30 10.32 -13.51
N GLY A 213 9.92 9.32 -12.90
CA GLY A 213 9.28 8.53 -11.85
C GLY A 213 10.21 8.28 -10.68
N ARG A 214 9.63 7.81 -9.58
CA ARG A 214 10.35 7.39 -8.37
C ARG A 214 9.94 6.00 -7.92
N SER A 215 10.82 5.33 -7.19
CA SER A 215 10.51 4.05 -6.54
C SER A 215 11.47 3.76 -5.40
N ARG A 216 11.07 2.90 -4.46
CA ARG A 216 12.00 2.25 -3.51
C ARG A 216 12.87 1.17 -4.17
N ASN A 217 12.46 0.71 -5.35
CA ASN A 217 13.22 -0.19 -6.21
C ASN A 217 13.01 0.26 -7.66
N ILE A 218 13.96 1.05 -8.16
CA ILE A 218 13.90 1.64 -9.51
C ILE A 218 13.81 0.54 -10.56
N LYS A 219 14.71 -0.47 -10.51
CA LYS A 219 14.74 -1.58 -11.47
C LYS A 219 13.40 -2.27 -11.60
N LYS A 220 12.79 -2.67 -10.48
CA LYS A 220 11.48 -3.33 -10.46
C LYS A 220 10.38 -2.47 -11.06
N ASN A 221 10.33 -1.20 -10.71
CA ASN A 221 9.29 -0.30 -11.20
C ASN A 221 9.43 -0.02 -12.69
N LEU A 222 10.66 0.13 -13.19
CA LEU A 222 10.95 0.24 -14.62
C LEU A 222 10.60 -1.05 -15.37
N THR A 223 10.92 -2.22 -14.82
CA THR A 223 10.47 -3.49 -15.40
C THR A 223 8.96 -3.50 -15.54
N GLN A 224 8.21 -3.20 -14.46
CA GLN A 224 6.74 -3.12 -14.50
C GLN A 224 6.24 -2.08 -15.52
N GLN A 225 6.91 -0.94 -15.66
CA GLN A 225 6.56 0.11 -16.61
C GLN A 225 6.73 -0.37 -18.06
N PHE A 226 7.86 -1.02 -18.38
CA PHE A 226 8.16 -1.49 -19.73
C PHE A 226 7.33 -2.69 -20.16
N THR A 227 6.67 -3.35 -19.21
CA THR A 227 6.00 -4.62 -19.47
C THR A 227 4.51 -4.56 -19.19
N SER A 228 4.02 -3.40 -18.78
CA SER A 228 2.62 -3.13 -18.52
C SER A 228 1.86 -2.96 -19.84
N GLU A 229 0.75 -3.69 -19.98
CA GLU A 229 -0.16 -3.60 -21.14
C GLU A 229 -1.12 -2.38 -21.10
N ARG A 230 -1.08 -1.58 -20.02
CA ARG A 230 -1.90 -0.36 -19.91
C ARG A 230 -1.53 0.62 -21.02
N ARG A 231 -2.54 1.16 -21.73
CA ARG A 231 -2.40 2.10 -22.85
C ARG A 231 -1.33 3.19 -22.64
N ARG A 232 -1.38 3.91 -21.50
CA ARG A 232 -0.40 4.96 -21.18
C ARG A 232 1.03 4.42 -21.06
N SER A 233 1.20 3.21 -20.49
CA SER A 233 2.51 2.59 -20.35
C SER A 233 3.06 2.14 -21.68
N VAL A 234 2.22 1.54 -22.53
CA VAL A 234 2.59 1.17 -23.90
C VAL A 234 3.01 2.40 -24.71
N GLU A 235 2.21 3.48 -24.67
CA GLU A 235 2.53 4.75 -25.34
C GLU A 235 3.85 5.37 -24.84
N LEU A 236 4.10 5.35 -23.53
CA LEU A 236 5.33 5.87 -22.95
C LEU A 236 6.52 5.03 -23.36
N THR A 237 6.46 3.71 -23.16
CA THR A 237 7.53 2.75 -23.44
C THR A 237 7.94 2.76 -24.91
N ALA A 238 6.97 2.91 -25.83
CA ALA A 238 7.26 3.02 -27.26
C ALA A 238 8.11 4.23 -27.65
N LEU A 239 8.15 5.27 -26.81
CA LEU A 239 8.93 6.49 -27.04
C LEU A 239 10.27 6.50 -26.30
N VAL A 240 10.56 5.51 -25.46
CA VAL A 240 11.79 5.50 -24.65
C VAL A 240 12.98 5.08 -25.50
N HIS A 241 13.99 5.94 -25.53
CA HIS A 241 15.28 5.70 -26.18
C HIS A 241 16.45 5.72 -25.19
N ASP A 242 16.33 6.39 -24.03
CA ASP A 242 17.33 6.34 -22.97
C ASP A 242 16.69 6.38 -21.57
N VAL A 243 17.41 5.82 -20.60
CA VAL A 243 17.01 5.73 -19.19
C VAL A 243 18.15 6.18 -18.31
N LYS A 244 17.95 7.28 -17.59
CA LYS A 244 18.85 7.72 -16.52
C LYS A 244 18.21 7.45 -15.16
N PHE A 245 19.03 7.32 -14.14
CA PHE A 245 18.54 7.10 -12.77
C PHE A 245 19.43 7.83 -11.77
N GLU A 246 18.84 8.13 -10.61
CA GLU A 246 19.55 8.74 -9.50
C GLU A 246 19.13 8.08 -8.20
N LYS A 247 20.11 7.57 -7.45
CA LYS A 247 19.91 6.97 -6.14
C LYS A 247 19.69 8.07 -5.10
N THR A 248 18.65 7.93 -4.29
CA THR A 248 18.38 8.85 -3.17
C THR A 248 18.53 8.20 -1.80
N GLY A 249 18.43 6.86 -1.70
CA GLY A 249 18.46 6.15 -0.43
C GLY A 249 17.20 6.32 0.44
N SER A 250 16.71 7.56 0.54
CA SER A 250 15.47 7.93 1.23
C SER A 250 14.32 8.12 0.24
N ASP A 251 13.17 7.52 0.56
CA ASP A 251 11.94 7.72 -0.20
C ASP A 251 11.37 9.14 0.00
N LEU A 252 11.63 9.77 1.16
CA LEU A 252 11.22 11.17 1.39
C LEU A 252 11.96 12.12 0.43
N ILE A 253 13.28 11.98 0.30
CA ILE A 253 14.04 12.75 -0.68
C ILE A 253 13.58 12.42 -2.10
N ALA A 254 13.32 11.15 -2.42
CA ALA A 254 12.80 10.77 -3.73
C ALA A 254 11.47 11.48 -4.06
N MET A 255 10.56 11.59 -3.08
CA MET A 255 9.29 12.31 -3.23
C MET A 255 9.49 13.81 -3.44
N LEU A 256 10.35 14.45 -2.63
CA LEU A 256 10.64 15.89 -2.75
C LEU A 256 11.30 16.19 -4.11
N LYS A 257 12.35 15.45 -4.45
CA LYS A 257 13.09 15.63 -5.69
C LYS A 257 12.22 15.38 -6.92
N GLU A 258 11.41 14.32 -6.93
CA GLU A 258 10.47 14.06 -8.05
C GLU A 258 9.53 15.26 -8.26
N ASN A 259 8.98 15.83 -7.19
CA ASN A 259 8.08 16.97 -7.29
C ASN A 259 8.78 18.22 -7.85
N VAL A 260 10.00 18.51 -7.36
CA VAL A 260 10.85 19.61 -7.86
C VAL A 260 11.14 19.44 -9.34
N GLU A 261 11.65 18.28 -9.75
CA GLU A 261 12.07 18.01 -11.13
C GLU A 261 10.89 18.02 -12.11
N ILE A 262 9.74 17.48 -11.72
CA ILE A 262 8.53 17.52 -12.57
C ILE A 262 8.04 18.95 -12.77
N LYS A 263 8.06 19.79 -11.72
CA LYS A 263 7.65 21.21 -11.83
C LYS A 263 8.59 22.01 -12.72
N LYS A 264 9.90 21.73 -12.62
CA LYS A 264 10.96 22.35 -13.41
C LYS A 264 10.90 21.95 -14.89
N HIS A 265 10.89 20.65 -15.19
CA HIS A 265 11.04 20.13 -16.55
C HIS A 265 9.71 19.91 -17.27
N ARG A 266 8.60 19.77 -16.54
CA ARG A 266 7.24 19.55 -17.06
C ARG A 266 7.13 18.45 -18.15
N PRO A 267 7.63 17.22 -17.89
CA PRO A 267 7.64 16.17 -18.90
C PRO A 267 6.24 15.82 -19.41
N LYS A 268 6.13 15.48 -20.71
CA LYS A 268 4.87 15.21 -21.42
C LYS A 268 3.97 14.21 -20.69
N PHE A 269 4.54 13.16 -20.09
CA PHE A 269 3.79 12.08 -19.47
C PHE A 269 3.51 12.27 -17.97
N ASN A 270 3.99 13.33 -17.31
CA ASN A 270 3.73 13.61 -15.88
C ASN A 270 2.45 14.46 -15.63
N LYS A 271 1.46 14.43 -16.54
CA LYS A 271 0.30 15.35 -16.59
C LYS A 271 -0.50 15.52 -15.28
N LYS A 272 -0.55 14.52 -14.40
CA LYS A 272 -1.29 14.61 -13.11
C LYS A 272 -0.58 15.49 -12.06
N SER A 273 0.73 15.66 -12.14
CA SER A 273 1.51 16.43 -11.17
C SER A 273 1.46 17.95 -11.41
N LYS A 274 0.63 18.42 -12.34
CA LYS A 274 0.50 19.85 -12.71
C LYS A 274 -0.31 20.69 -11.72
N LYS A 275 -1.08 20.06 -10.84
CA LYS A 275 -1.81 20.72 -9.75
C LYS A 275 -1.11 20.40 -8.43
N SER A 276 -1.32 21.25 -7.42
CA SER A 276 -0.89 20.95 -6.06
C SER A 276 -1.32 19.53 -5.67
N ILE A 277 -0.41 18.80 -5.03
CA ILE A 277 -0.62 17.40 -4.65
C ILE A 277 -1.59 17.26 -3.45
N PHE A 278 -1.94 18.38 -2.82
CA PHE A 278 -2.97 18.47 -1.80
C PHE A 278 -4.10 19.39 -2.26
N SER A 279 -5.27 19.19 -1.67
CA SER A 279 -6.48 19.96 -1.99
C SER A 279 -7.24 20.43 -0.77
N HIS A 280 -7.01 19.82 0.40
CA HIS A 280 -7.74 20.12 1.63
C HIS A 280 -6.79 20.33 2.81
N GLY A 281 -7.21 21.14 3.77
CA GLY A 281 -6.50 21.42 5.01
C GLY A 281 -7.42 21.26 6.23
N LEU A 282 -6.83 20.93 7.37
CA LEU A 282 -7.46 21.00 8.68
C LEU A 282 -7.34 22.42 9.23
N TYR A 283 -8.46 23.11 9.35
CA TYR A 283 -8.56 24.44 9.93
C TYR A 283 -9.14 24.36 11.33
N VAL A 284 -8.74 25.32 12.16
CA VAL A 284 -9.24 25.48 13.53
C VAL A 284 -9.88 26.86 13.66
N TYR A 285 -11.00 26.95 14.35
CA TYR A 285 -11.63 28.20 14.73
C TYR A 285 -12.26 28.06 16.11
N GLU A 286 -12.39 29.16 16.84
CA GLU A 286 -13.08 29.19 18.12
C GLU A 286 -14.56 29.54 17.91
N ASP A 287 -15.47 28.84 18.60
CA ASP A 287 -16.90 29.17 18.59
C ASP A 287 -17.26 30.18 19.69
N GLU A 288 -18.52 30.67 19.66
CA GLU A 288 -19.02 31.66 20.63
C GLU A 288 -18.99 31.17 22.10
N LYS A 289 -18.90 29.86 22.32
CA LYS A 289 -18.80 29.26 23.66
C LYS A 289 -17.34 28.98 24.06
N GLY A 290 -16.37 29.40 23.25
CA GLY A 290 -14.95 29.26 23.51
C GLY A 290 -14.36 27.91 23.15
N TYR A 291 -15.06 27.02 22.45
CA TYR A 291 -14.49 25.71 22.06
C TYR A 291 -13.70 25.81 20.76
N LEU A 292 -12.54 25.15 20.71
CA LEU A 292 -11.78 24.96 19.47
C LEU A 292 -12.45 23.93 18.57
N ASN A 293 -12.92 24.38 17.41
CA ASN A 293 -13.60 23.57 16.42
C ASN A 293 -12.66 23.21 15.26
N PHE A 294 -12.78 21.98 14.78
CA PHE A 294 -11.97 21.45 13.68
C PHE A 294 -12.80 21.36 12.39
N GLN A 295 -12.19 21.70 11.25
CA GLN A 295 -12.88 21.57 9.97
C GLN A 295 -11.95 21.25 8.81
N ILE A 296 -12.35 20.27 7.99
CA ILE A 296 -11.69 19.97 6.71
C ILE A 296 -12.30 20.85 5.62
N LYS A 297 -11.52 21.78 5.09
CA LYS A 297 -11.91 22.69 4.00
C LYS A 297 -10.91 22.61 2.85
N SER A 298 -11.30 23.07 1.67
CA SER A 298 -10.36 23.26 0.56
C SER A 298 -9.18 24.11 1.03
N ALA A 299 -7.95 23.62 0.84
CA ALA A 299 -6.78 24.34 1.26
C ALA A 299 -6.61 25.56 0.34
N ARG A 300 -6.69 26.75 0.94
CA ARG A 300 -6.29 27.99 0.26
C ARG A 300 -4.76 28.11 0.35
N LYS A 301 -4.16 28.93 -0.52
CA LYS A 301 -2.72 29.23 -0.44
C LYS A 301 -2.34 29.89 0.89
N ASP A 302 -3.34 30.45 1.57
CA ASP A 302 -3.23 31.12 2.86
C ASP A 302 -2.89 30.10 3.95
N SER A 303 -1.81 30.37 4.68
CA SER A 303 -1.06 29.47 5.55
C SER A 303 -1.73 29.13 6.89
N GLY A 304 -3.06 29.08 6.97
CA GLY A 304 -3.79 28.93 8.24
C GLY A 304 -4.20 27.51 8.65
N TYR A 305 -3.85 26.49 7.86
CA TYR A 305 -4.18 25.10 8.21
C TYR A 305 -3.10 24.46 9.10
N VAL A 306 -3.53 23.58 10.01
CA VAL A 306 -2.67 22.77 10.87
C VAL A 306 -1.89 21.74 10.03
N THR A 307 -2.61 21.05 9.15
CA THR A 307 -2.07 20.02 8.26
C THR A 307 -2.91 19.90 6.99
N SER A 308 -2.33 19.32 5.92
CA SER A 308 -2.96 19.17 4.61
C SER A 308 -3.12 17.72 4.14
N PHE A 309 -4.06 17.53 3.21
CA PHE A 309 -4.52 16.24 2.70
C PHE A 309 -4.74 16.27 1.18
N SER A 310 -4.51 15.12 0.54
CA SER A 310 -4.75 14.94 -0.90
C SER A 310 -6.23 15.01 -1.28
N SER A 311 -7.12 14.68 -0.34
CA SER A 311 -8.58 14.73 -0.53
C SER A 311 -9.34 15.04 0.76
N SER A 312 -10.59 15.49 0.61
CA SER A 312 -11.53 15.65 1.74
C SER A 312 -11.69 14.35 2.53
N ARG A 313 -11.85 13.22 1.83
CA ARG A 313 -12.00 11.89 2.44
C ARG A 313 -10.81 11.52 3.33
N SER A 314 -9.58 11.72 2.84
CA SER A 314 -8.37 11.47 3.66
C SER A 314 -8.29 12.40 4.86
N GLY A 315 -8.71 13.66 4.72
CA GLY A 315 -8.74 14.61 5.84
C GLY A 315 -9.76 14.20 6.91
N ARG A 316 -10.97 13.80 6.50
CA ARG A 316 -12.00 13.32 7.43
C ARG A 316 -11.57 12.04 8.14
N SER A 317 -11.01 11.07 7.42
CA SER A 317 -10.51 9.83 8.01
C SER A 317 -9.39 10.08 9.03
N PHE A 318 -8.50 11.04 8.77
CA PHE A 318 -7.48 11.46 9.74
C PHE A 318 -8.15 12.09 10.96
N LEU A 319 -9.04 13.06 10.76
CA LEU A 319 -9.72 13.75 11.85
C LEU A 319 -10.51 12.77 12.73
N ASP A 320 -11.25 11.82 12.16
CA ASP A 320 -11.97 10.79 12.92
C ASP A 320 -11.05 9.95 13.82
N SER A 321 -9.84 9.65 13.35
CA SER A 321 -8.85 8.92 14.14
C SER A 321 -8.33 9.77 15.30
N MET A 322 -8.05 11.05 15.05
CA MET A 322 -7.58 11.99 16.06
C MET A 322 -8.65 12.31 17.10
N LEU A 323 -9.92 12.42 16.71
CA LEU A 323 -10.98 12.69 17.68
C LEU A 323 -11.10 11.59 18.73
N LYS A 324 -10.86 10.33 18.35
CA LYS A 324 -10.82 9.21 19.28
C LYS A 324 -9.57 9.25 20.15
N GLU A 325 -8.41 9.45 19.54
CA GLU A 325 -7.11 9.45 20.24
C GLU A 325 -7.02 10.55 21.30
N TYR A 326 -7.56 11.74 21.02
CA TYR A 326 -7.53 12.89 21.92
C TYR A 326 -8.83 13.07 22.72
N GLU A 327 -9.77 12.12 22.64
CA GLU A 327 -11.08 12.17 23.32
C GLU A 327 -11.86 13.48 23.05
N LEU A 328 -11.91 13.89 21.78
CA LEU A 328 -12.53 15.12 21.31
C LEU A 328 -13.93 14.87 20.71
N CYS A 329 -14.70 15.95 20.58
CA CYS A 329 -16.11 15.87 20.23
C CYS A 329 -16.34 15.98 18.71
N GLN A 330 -17.01 15.00 18.12
CA GLN A 330 -17.37 14.98 16.68
C GLN A 330 -18.25 16.16 16.23
N LYS A 331 -19.16 16.61 17.11
CA LYS A 331 -20.00 17.79 16.82
C LYS A 331 -19.19 19.09 16.81
N LYS A 332 -18.06 19.14 17.52
CA LYS A 332 -17.08 20.25 17.48
C LYS A 332 -16.04 20.08 16.37
N SER A 333 -16.23 19.16 15.44
CA SER A 333 -15.25 18.86 14.38
C SER A 333 -15.85 18.82 12.97
N GLY A 334 -17.09 19.27 12.80
CA GLY A 334 -17.81 19.25 11.51
C GLY A 334 -18.00 17.85 10.90
N GLN A 335 -17.77 16.79 11.69
CA GLN A 335 -17.93 15.38 11.25
C GLN A 335 -19.34 14.87 11.48
N GLU A 336 -20.02 15.42 12.49
CA GLU A 336 -21.40 15.11 12.82
C GLU A 336 -22.16 16.45 12.98
N THR A 337 -23.01 16.76 12.00
CA THR A 337 -23.84 17.98 12.01
C THR A 337 -25.31 17.69 12.28
N GLU A 338 -25.71 16.41 12.25
CA GLU A 338 -27.08 15.93 12.40
C GLU A 338 -27.08 14.73 13.37
N GLY A 339 -28.02 14.70 14.33
CA GLY A 339 -28.10 13.67 15.38
C GLY A 339 -28.60 14.21 16.72
N GLY A 340 -29.02 13.32 17.63
CA GLY A 340 -29.55 13.62 18.98
C GLY A 340 -28.58 14.44 19.86
N ASP A 341 -28.96 14.83 21.08
CA ASP A 341 -28.26 15.89 21.83
C ASP A 341 -26.73 15.69 21.97
N SER A 342 -26.26 14.46 22.19
CA SER A 342 -24.84 14.11 22.28
C SER A 342 -24.25 13.54 20.99
N CYS A 343 -22.92 13.59 20.84
CA CYS A 343 -22.22 13.00 19.69
C CYS A 343 -22.02 11.49 19.83
N TYR A 344 -21.80 10.80 18.72
CA TYR A 344 -21.63 9.33 18.73
C TYR A 344 -20.44 8.86 19.60
N LEU A 345 -19.30 9.57 19.58
CA LEU A 345 -18.16 9.24 20.46
C LEU A 345 -18.51 9.36 21.94
N TYR A 346 -19.38 10.29 22.34
CA TYR A 346 -19.78 10.42 23.73
C TYR A 346 -20.60 9.20 24.18
N VAL A 347 -21.53 8.74 23.34
CA VAL A 347 -22.29 7.49 23.57
C VAL A 347 -21.37 6.28 23.72
N LYS A 348 -20.19 6.32 23.07
CA LYS A 348 -19.15 5.30 23.15
C LYS A 348 -18.13 5.52 24.29
N GLN A 349 -18.29 6.56 25.10
CA GLN A 349 -17.32 6.95 26.14
C GLN A 349 -15.93 7.30 25.58
N GLU A 350 -15.85 7.70 24.32
CA GLU A 350 -14.63 8.15 23.61
C GLU A 350 -14.60 9.71 23.46
N CYS A 351 -15.45 10.41 24.20
CA CYS A 351 -15.55 11.87 24.25
C CYS A 351 -16.13 12.28 25.61
N LYS A 352 -15.73 13.43 26.15
CA LYS A 352 -16.12 13.91 27.49
C LYS A 352 -17.33 14.84 27.53
N GLY A 353 -18.05 14.98 26.42
CA GLY A 353 -19.37 15.63 26.42
C GLY A 353 -19.37 17.14 26.16
N ALA A 354 -18.36 17.66 25.46
CA ALA A 354 -18.31 19.09 25.08
C ALA A 354 -19.55 19.58 24.30
N CYS A 355 -20.23 18.73 23.52
CA CYS A 355 -21.45 19.10 22.81
C CYS A 355 -22.69 19.26 23.70
N ILE A 356 -22.70 18.63 24.87
CA ILE A 356 -23.78 18.71 25.87
C ILE A 356 -23.40 19.57 27.08
N ASN A 357 -22.24 20.25 27.02
CA ASN A 357 -21.68 21.12 28.07
C ASN A 357 -21.37 20.39 29.39
N GLU A 358 -21.17 19.06 29.36
CA GLU A 358 -20.65 18.31 30.52
C GLU A 358 -19.15 18.53 30.73
N GLU A 359 -18.44 18.88 29.67
CA GLU A 359 -17.04 19.29 29.71
C GLU A 359 -16.94 20.78 29.42
N SER A 360 -16.14 21.50 30.21
CA SER A 360 -15.86 22.92 29.98
C SER A 360 -14.97 23.15 28.75
N ALA A 361 -15.11 24.33 28.14
CA ALA A 361 -14.27 24.74 27.01
C ALA A 361 -12.77 24.68 27.33
N THR A 362 -12.37 25.10 28.54
CA THR A 362 -10.97 25.06 28.97
C THR A 362 -10.39 23.64 28.96
N ALA A 363 -11.07 22.68 29.61
CA ALA A 363 -10.60 21.29 29.69
C ALA A 363 -10.61 20.58 28.33
N TYR A 364 -11.60 20.88 27.48
CA TYR A 364 -11.64 20.39 26.11
C TYR A 364 -10.50 20.98 25.26
N ASN A 365 -10.27 22.28 25.37
CA ASN A 365 -9.30 23.01 24.57
C ASN A 365 -7.86 22.59 24.87
N GLU A 366 -7.54 22.16 26.09
CA GLU A 366 -6.21 21.59 26.39
C GLU A 366 -5.88 20.41 25.48
N ARG A 367 -6.84 19.50 25.25
CA ARG A 367 -6.66 18.35 24.36
C ARG A 367 -6.70 18.74 22.89
N ALA A 368 -7.58 19.67 22.53
CA ALA A 368 -7.64 20.20 21.16
C ALA A 368 -6.32 20.90 20.78
N GLN A 369 -5.76 21.66 21.70
CA GLN A 369 -4.48 22.36 21.53
C GLN A 369 -3.32 21.37 21.39
N LYS A 370 -3.33 20.26 22.15
CA LYS A 370 -2.35 19.19 22.01
C LYS A 370 -2.36 18.57 20.59
N LEU A 371 -3.54 18.27 20.04
CA LEU A 371 -3.69 17.81 18.65
C LEU A 371 -3.08 18.83 17.67
N ILE A 372 -3.39 20.12 17.88
CA ILE A 372 -2.82 21.20 17.07
C ILE A 372 -1.30 21.17 17.16
N GLU A 373 -0.70 21.15 18.34
CA GLU A 373 0.75 21.16 18.54
C GLU A 373 1.46 19.94 17.95
N ASP A 374 0.87 18.75 18.09
CA ASP A 374 1.44 17.51 17.59
C ASP A 374 1.44 17.44 16.05
N HIS A 375 0.51 18.14 15.40
CA HIS A 375 0.33 18.10 13.94
C HIS A 375 0.62 19.42 13.21
N ASN A 376 0.74 20.52 13.93
CA ASN A 376 1.07 21.82 13.37
C ASN A 376 2.52 21.83 12.95
N PHE A 377 2.72 22.14 11.68
CA PHE A 377 4.03 22.22 11.07
C PHE A 377 4.49 23.66 10.87
N GLN A 378 3.64 24.64 11.16
CA GLN A 378 4.00 26.06 11.14
C GLN A 378 5.04 26.32 12.24
N ASN A 379 6.05 27.14 11.94
CA ASN A 379 7.14 27.49 12.85
C ASN A 379 8.02 26.31 13.32
N ALA A 380 7.89 25.13 12.69
CA ALA A 380 8.72 23.98 13.02
C ALA A 380 10.15 24.15 12.47
N ASN A 381 11.14 24.04 13.34
CA ASN A 381 12.56 23.94 12.99
C ASN A 381 13.03 22.51 13.28
N ARG A 382 13.28 21.74 12.22
CA ARG A 382 13.59 20.31 12.33
C ARG A 382 14.58 19.84 11.28
N ILE A 383 15.44 18.92 11.67
CA ILE A 383 16.28 18.13 10.77
C ILE A 383 15.73 16.71 10.78
N LEU A 384 15.33 16.25 9.60
CA LEU A 384 14.86 14.89 9.39
C LEU A 384 16.02 14.06 8.85
N ILE A 385 16.36 12.97 9.54
CA ILE A 385 17.48 12.10 9.20
C ILE A 385 16.95 10.71 8.85
N ASP A 386 17.35 10.18 7.70
CA ASP A 386 16.96 8.86 7.21
C ASP A 386 18.15 8.17 6.50
N ARG A 387 17.90 7.00 5.89
CA ARG A 387 18.88 6.23 5.13
C ARG A 387 19.46 7.05 3.98
N GLY A 388 20.79 7.15 3.93
CA GLY A 388 21.51 7.73 2.80
C GLY A 388 21.55 6.79 1.60
N ARG A 389 22.19 7.23 0.52
CA ARG A 389 22.42 6.44 -0.69
C ARG A 389 23.34 5.28 -0.36
N GLU A 390 24.47 5.55 0.30
CA GLU A 390 25.40 4.52 0.74
C GLU A 390 25.28 4.23 2.24
N VAL A 391 25.86 3.10 2.67
CA VAL A 391 25.81 2.64 4.07
C VAL A 391 26.52 3.62 5.01
N SER A 392 27.56 4.30 4.52
CA SER A 392 28.38 5.28 5.26
C SER A 392 27.75 6.66 5.39
N GLU A 393 26.60 6.92 4.74
CA GLU A 393 25.94 8.23 4.80
C GLU A 393 24.50 8.16 5.35
N ARG A 394 24.00 9.34 5.73
CA ARG A 394 22.61 9.60 6.09
C ARG A 394 22.04 10.68 5.19
N SER A 395 20.77 10.55 4.87
CA SER A 395 20.04 11.60 4.18
C SER A 395 19.51 12.60 5.20
N VAL A 396 19.56 13.89 4.89
CA VAL A 396 19.01 14.96 5.73
C VAL A 396 17.99 15.78 4.96
N VAL A 397 16.91 16.20 5.61
CA VAL A 397 15.97 17.22 5.11
C VAL A 397 15.86 18.32 6.15
N LEU A 398 16.17 19.55 5.74
CA LEU A 398 16.14 20.73 6.61
C LEU A 398 14.78 21.43 6.48
N ILE A 399 14.13 21.66 7.61
CA ILE A 399 12.89 22.42 7.72
C ILE A 399 13.14 23.59 8.66
N GLU A 400 12.81 24.79 8.20
CA GLU A 400 12.91 26.02 8.99
C GLU A 400 11.61 26.81 8.90
N ASN A 401 11.10 27.23 10.05
CA ASN A 401 9.81 27.92 10.19
C ASN A 401 8.65 27.21 9.46
N GLY A 402 8.69 25.88 9.42
CA GLY A 402 7.69 25.06 8.73
C GLY A 402 7.83 24.95 7.21
N THR A 403 8.89 25.53 6.64
CA THR A 403 9.20 25.44 5.21
C THR A 403 10.36 24.47 4.98
N VAL A 404 10.22 23.59 3.99
CA VAL A 404 11.30 22.68 3.58
C VAL A 404 12.33 23.48 2.80
N LYS A 405 13.54 23.65 3.34
CA LYS A 405 14.62 24.45 2.73
C LYS A 405 15.43 23.65 1.73
N GLY A 406 15.56 22.34 1.93
CA GLY A 406 16.32 21.48 1.05
C GLY A 406 16.60 20.12 1.65
N TYR A 407 17.38 19.33 0.92
CA TYR A 407 17.82 18.01 1.35
C TYR A 407 19.29 17.79 1.00
N GLY A 408 19.97 16.88 1.71
CA GLY A 408 21.37 16.61 1.49
C GLY A 408 21.77 15.22 1.99
N TYR A 409 23.07 14.94 1.90
CA TYR A 409 23.66 13.70 2.35
C TYR A 409 24.88 14.00 3.20
N VAL A 410 25.02 13.27 4.29
CA VAL A 410 26.04 13.51 5.29
C VAL A 410 26.71 12.22 5.73
N ASP A 411 28.03 12.26 5.92
CA ASP A 411 28.77 11.11 6.45
C ASP A 411 28.36 10.82 7.89
N LEU A 412 28.29 9.54 8.26
CA LEU A 412 27.97 9.07 9.61
C LEU A 412 28.93 9.57 10.69
N GLN A 413 30.18 9.89 10.33
CA GLN A 413 31.22 10.30 11.27
C GLN A 413 31.07 11.74 11.75
N ILE A 414 30.33 12.57 11.02
CA ILE A 414 30.25 13.99 11.35
C ILE A 414 29.01 14.23 12.25
N GLN A 415 29.24 14.90 13.38
CA GLN A 415 28.19 15.31 14.32
C GLN A 415 27.49 16.58 13.81
N PHE A 416 26.41 16.43 13.04
CA PHE A 416 25.62 17.57 12.58
C PHE A 416 24.43 17.83 13.49
N THR A 417 24.63 18.67 14.50
CA THR A 417 23.55 19.30 15.26
C THR A 417 23.39 20.78 14.94
N ASP A 418 24.33 21.40 14.21
CA ASP A 418 24.25 22.83 13.85
C ASP A 418 23.54 23.04 12.48
N PRO A 419 22.37 23.69 12.46
CA PRO A 419 21.65 24.04 11.24
C PRO A 419 22.47 24.90 10.25
N LYS A 420 23.43 25.70 10.72
CA LYS A 420 24.27 26.56 9.87
C LYS A 420 25.16 25.74 8.95
N ILE A 421 25.72 24.64 9.46
CA ILE A 421 26.55 23.73 8.66
C ILE A 421 25.67 23.04 7.61
N LEU A 422 24.46 22.63 7.99
CA LEU A 422 23.53 21.97 7.08
C LEU A 422 23.14 22.85 5.89
N ARG A 423 22.93 24.15 6.10
CA ARG A 423 22.63 25.07 4.98
C ARG A 423 23.69 25.05 3.87
N ASN A 424 24.96 24.84 4.22
CA ASN A 424 26.05 24.82 3.23
C ASN A 424 26.17 23.50 2.46
N ILE A 425 25.50 22.42 2.91
CA ILE A 425 25.63 21.08 2.32
C ILE A 425 24.34 20.56 1.69
N ILE A 426 23.18 21.16 2.00
CA ILE A 426 21.93 20.77 1.37
C ILE A 426 21.84 21.33 -0.05
N THR A 427 21.20 20.55 -0.91
CA THR A 427 20.62 21.07 -2.14
C THR A 427 19.37 21.85 -1.78
N GLU A 428 19.44 23.17 -1.91
CA GLU A 428 18.29 24.04 -1.72
C GLU A 428 17.20 23.75 -2.76
N ILE A 429 15.95 23.80 -2.31
CA ILE A 429 14.77 23.67 -3.17
C ILE A 429 13.91 24.92 -3.06
N PRO A 430 13.18 25.31 -4.13
CA PRO A 430 12.28 26.46 -4.08
C PRO A 430 11.25 26.33 -2.94
N GLU A 431 10.67 27.43 -2.48
CA GLU A 431 9.57 27.34 -1.53
C GLU A 431 8.29 26.88 -2.24
N ASP A 432 7.69 25.79 -1.76
CA ASP A 432 6.43 25.27 -2.30
C ASP A 432 5.61 24.57 -1.20
N PRO A 433 4.31 24.90 -1.05
CA PRO A 433 3.43 24.23 -0.08
C PRO A 433 3.34 22.71 -0.25
N ASP A 434 3.57 22.19 -1.45
CA ASP A 434 3.58 20.74 -1.71
C ASP A 434 4.69 20.03 -0.93
N TYR A 435 5.85 20.66 -0.72
CA TYR A 435 6.96 20.04 0.01
C TYR A 435 6.62 19.84 1.49
N ARG A 436 5.95 20.83 2.10
CA ARG A 436 5.39 20.68 3.44
C ARG A 436 4.38 19.54 3.50
N HIS A 437 3.48 19.45 2.51
CA HIS A 437 2.52 18.35 2.44
C HIS A 437 3.22 16.98 2.33
N ILE A 438 4.25 16.85 1.47
CA ILE A 438 5.04 15.61 1.32
C ILE A 438 5.60 15.18 2.66
N VAL A 439 6.27 16.09 3.37
CA VAL A 439 6.89 15.78 4.66
C VAL A 439 5.84 15.39 5.71
N GLN A 440 4.79 16.19 5.89
CA GLN A 440 3.71 15.88 6.85
C GLN A 440 3.05 14.53 6.55
N SER A 441 2.75 14.27 5.28
CA SER A 441 2.15 13.01 4.85
C SER A 441 3.09 11.83 5.07
N TYR A 442 4.39 12.00 4.81
CA TYR A 442 5.39 10.97 5.05
C TYR A 442 5.50 10.60 6.53
N LEU A 443 5.62 11.60 7.41
CA LEU A 443 5.75 11.41 8.85
C LEU A 443 4.52 10.78 9.50
N ARG A 444 3.32 10.98 8.95
CA ARG A 444 2.09 10.32 9.45
C ARG A 444 2.09 8.80 9.22
N HIS A 445 2.64 8.35 8.11
CA HIS A 445 2.52 6.95 7.70
C HIS A 445 3.82 6.16 7.89
N ARG A 446 4.93 6.82 8.21
CA ARG A 446 6.25 6.19 8.25
C ARG A 446 7.12 6.70 9.37
N LYS A 447 7.87 5.76 9.94
CA LYS A 447 8.95 6.05 10.87
C LYS A 447 10.17 6.52 10.08
N ILE A 448 10.74 7.62 10.53
CA ILE A 448 12.02 8.12 10.07
C ILE A 448 13.11 7.74 11.08
N HIS A 449 14.36 7.63 10.65
CA HIS A 449 15.44 7.17 11.52
C HIS A 449 15.66 8.08 12.73
N ARG A 450 15.69 9.41 12.53
CA ARG A 450 15.81 10.39 13.62
C ARG A 450 15.22 11.75 13.24
N ILE A 451 14.67 12.46 14.23
CA ILE A 451 14.21 13.85 14.10
C ILE A 451 14.95 14.68 15.15
N ILE A 452 15.60 15.75 14.74
CA ILE A 452 16.24 16.74 15.64
C ILE A 452 15.42 18.03 15.57
N LYS A 453 14.96 18.53 16.72
CA LYS A 453 14.31 19.84 16.86
C LYS A 453 15.35 20.84 17.35
N PHE A 454 15.31 22.08 16.86
CA PHE A 454 16.29 23.13 17.22
C PHE A 454 15.66 24.52 17.26
#